data_AF-A0A139DD51-F1
#
_entry.id   AF-A0A139DD51-F1
#
_cell.length_a   1.000
_cell.length_b   1.000
_cell.length_c   1.000
_cell.angle_alpha   90.00
_cell.angle_beta   90.00
_cell.angle_gamma   90.00
#
_symmetry.space_group_name_H-M   'P 1'
#
loop_
_entity.id
_entity.type
_entity.pdbx_description
1 polymer ?
#
loop_
_entity_poly.entity_id
_entity_poly.type
_entity_poly.pdbx_seq_one_letter_code
_entity_poly.pdbx_strand_id
1 'polypeptide(L)'
;MPQGTSAQSHQPASEGSFRGLTNLQGLAGNPRSPLARGCVATIGNFDGVHRGHKTIIDQVRSKATELNVPSVVVIFEPQPREFFQGKEAPPRLMPFRQKFEALLAEGVDVVLCIQFNERFRSYSAMDFIEEILIRGLGVHHLVVGDDFRFGCDRAGDFNLLEQVGDE
;
A
#
# COMPACT_ATOMS: atom_id res chain seq x y z
N MET A 1 -14.85 -23.04 -44.45
CA MET A 1 -15.28 -21.71 -43.99
C MET A 1 -15.00 -21.65 -42.49
N PRO A 2 -13.92 -20.98 -42.03
CA PRO A 2 -13.61 -20.89 -40.61
C PRO A 2 -14.45 -19.78 -39.97
N GLN A 3 -15.03 -20.05 -38.79
CA GLN A 3 -15.61 -18.99 -37.96
C GLN A 3 -14.50 -18.40 -37.10
N GLY A 4 -14.28 -17.09 -37.27
CA GLY A 4 -13.31 -16.33 -36.52
C GLY A 4 -13.79 -16.06 -35.10
N THR A 5 -13.00 -16.48 -34.12
CA THR A 5 -13.17 -16.07 -32.72
C THR A 5 -12.58 -14.67 -32.57
N SER A 6 -13.45 -13.70 -32.34
CA SER A 6 -13.11 -12.31 -32.06
C SER A 6 -12.36 -12.23 -30.72
N ALA A 7 -11.07 -11.89 -30.79
CA ALA A 7 -10.29 -11.48 -29.64
C ALA A 7 -10.92 -10.21 -29.05
N GLN A 8 -11.45 -10.30 -27.83
CA GLN A 8 -11.88 -9.13 -27.08
C GLN A 8 -10.63 -8.35 -26.70
N SER A 9 -10.50 -7.17 -27.30
CA SER A 9 -9.51 -6.16 -26.99
C SER A 9 -9.64 -5.74 -25.52
N HIS A 10 -8.63 -6.07 -24.71
CA HIS A 10 -8.47 -5.56 -23.36
C HIS A 10 -8.21 -4.05 -23.46
N GLN A 11 -9.20 -3.23 -23.11
CA GLN A 11 -9.01 -1.78 -22.97
C GLN A 11 -8.24 -1.54 -21.66
N PRO A 12 -7.11 -0.80 -21.69
CA PRO A 12 -6.39 -0.47 -20.46
C PRO A 12 -7.28 0.41 -19.57
N ALA A 13 -7.29 0.10 -18.28
CA ALA A 13 -7.92 0.94 -17.26
C ALA A 13 -7.41 2.37 -17.40
N SER A 14 -8.34 3.32 -17.44
CA SER A 14 -8.13 4.74 -17.65
C SER A 14 -7.04 5.32 -16.74
N GLU A 15 -6.11 6.06 -17.36
CA GLU A 15 -5.10 6.91 -16.73
C GLU A 15 -5.71 7.79 -15.63
N GLY A 16 -5.45 7.43 -14.38
CA GLY A 16 -5.85 8.19 -13.21
C GLY A 16 -4.77 8.11 -12.15
N SER A 17 -3.55 8.57 -12.47
CA SER A 17 -2.51 8.76 -11.45
C SER A 17 -2.99 9.84 -10.48
N PHE A 18 -3.61 9.41 -9.37
CA PHE A 18 -4.06 10.31 -8.32
C PHE A 18 -2.83 10.86 -7.58
N ARG A 19 -2.53 12.14 -7.83
CA ARG A 19 -1.49 12.91 -7.13
C ARG A 19 -2.16 13.79 -6.08
N GLY A 20 -2.20 13.36 -4.82
CA GLY A 20 -2.73 14.20 -3.73
C GLY A 20 -2.62 13.59 -2.34
N LEU A 21 -2.41 14.45 -1.33
CA LEU A 21 -2.59 14.14 0.09
C LEU A 21 -4.09 13.93 0.33
N THR A 22 -4.53 12.67 0.38
CA THR A 22 -5.96 12.35 0.57
C THR A 22 -6.19 11.93 2.01
N ASN A 23 -7.32 12.36 2.59
CA ASN A 23 -7.77 11.83 3.87
C ASN A 23 -8.00 10.32 3.71
N LEU A 24 -7.28 9.52 4.49
CA LEU A 24 -7.39 8.06 4.47
C LEU A 24 -8.83 7.61 4.75
N GLN A 25 -9.52 8.33 5.63
CA GLN A 25 -10.92 8.06 5.96
C GLN A 25 -11.81 8.38 4.75
N GLY A 26 -12.37 7.33 4.14
CA GLY A 26 -13.25 7.43 2.98
C GLY A 26 -12.55 7.27 1.63
N LEU A 27 -11.33 6.74 1.58
CA LEU A 27 -10.80 6.21 0.32
C LEU A 27 -11.59 4.98 -0.11
N ALA A 28 -11.82 4.03 0.78
CA ALA A 28 -12.83 3.00 0.57
C ALA A 28 -14.24 3.59 0.73
N GLY A 29 -15.18 3.16 -0.11
CA GLY A 29 -16.61 3.55 -0.01
C GLY A 29 -16.97 4.93 -0.58
N ASN A 30 -16.02 5.81 -0.91
CA ASN A 30 -16.31 7.00 -1.71
C ASN A 30 -16.38 6.61 -3.19
N PRO A 31 -17.54 6.74 -3.88
CA PRO A 31 -17.70 6.29 -5.26
C PRO A 31 -16.79 6.98 -6.28
N ARG A 32 -16.18 8.12 -5.91
CA ARG A 32 -15.22 8.87 -6.75
C ARG A 32 -13.76 8.53 -6.43
N SER A 33 -13.51 7.71 -5.41
CA SER A 33 -12.17 7.27 -5.04
C SER A 33 -11.68 6.15 -5.97
N PRO A 34 -10.39 6.11 -6.33
CA PRO A 34 -9.82 4.97 -7.03
C PRO A 34 -9.95 3.67 -6.22
N LEU A 35 -10.05 3.76 -4.89
CA LEU A 35 -10.19 2.61 -3.99
C LEU A 35 -11.65 2.30 -3.61
N ALA A 36 -12.64 2.82 -4.36
CA ALA A 36 -14.05 2.65 -4.05
C ALA A 36 -14.48 1.17 -3.90
N ARG A 37 -13.82 0.27 -4.65
CA ARG A 37 -14.06 -1.19 -4.61
C ARG A 37 -12.99 -1.96 -3.83
N GLY A 38 -12.18 -1.28 -3.02
CA GLY A 38 -11.05 -1.88 -2.32
C GLY A 38 -9.79 -1.98 -3.17
N CYS A 39 -8.78 -2.68 -2.65
CA CYS A 39 -7.47 -2.78 -3.29
C CYS A 39 -6.67 -4.02 -2.87
N VAL A 40 -5.56 -4.26 -3.57
CA VAL A 40 -4.46 -5.07 -3.06
C VAL A 40 -3.34 -4.13 -2.63
N ALA A 41 -2.84 -4.32 -1.41
CA ALA A 41 -1.92 -3.39 -0.80
C ALA A 41 -0.62 -4.04 -0.33
N THR A 42 0.42 -3.22 -0.21
CA THR A 42 1.60 -3.48 0.62
C THR A 42 1.94 -2.24 1.42
N ILE A 43 2.63 -2.42 2.56
CA ILE A 43 2.97 -1.35 3.49
C ILE A 43 4.43 -1.52 3.91
N GLY A 44 5.22 -0.44 3.85
CA GLY A 44 6.62 -0.51 4.21
C GLY A 44 7.38 0.80 4.08
N ASN A 45 8.66 0.78 4.42
CA ASN A 45 9.53 1.96 4.31
C ASN A 45 9.95 2.24 2.86
N PHE A 46 10.17 1.17 2.08
CA PHE A 46 10.58 1.20 0.67
C PHE A 46 11.82 2.06 0.37
N ASP A 47 12.69 2.27 1.36
CA ASP A 47 13.89 3.08 1.17
C ASP A 47 14.86 2.39 0.20
N GLY A 48 15.24 3.11 -0.86
CA GLY A 48 16.07 2.61 -1.96
C GLY A 48 15.37 1.71 -2.99
N VAL A 49 14.11 1.28 -2.78
CA VAL A 49 13.31 0.44 -3.73
C VAL A 49 14.14 -0.73 -4.33
N HIS A 50 14.88 -1.44 -3.48
CA HIS A 50 15.77 -2.52 -3.89
C HIS A 50 15.01 -3.77 -4.38
N ARG A 51 15.75 -4.81 -4.82
CA ARG A 51 15.19 -6.04 -5.41
C ARG A 51 14.08 -6.70 -4.57
N GLY A 52 14.25 -6.82 -3.25
CA GLY A 52 13.21 -7.36 -2.37
C GLY A 52 11.89 -6.56 -2.40
N HIS A 53 11.97 -5.22 -2.41
CA HIS A 53 10.78 -4.37 -2.55
C HIS A 53 10.11 -4.56 -3.91
N LYS A 54 10.88 -4.67 -4.98
CA LYS A 54 10.34 -4.93 -6.33
C LYS A 54 9.58 -6.24 -6.39
N THR A 55 10.10 -7.30 -5.76
CA THR A 55 9.41 -8.59 -5.65
C THR A 55 8.06 -8.47 -4.93
N ILE A 56 8.00 -7.73 -3.81
CA ILE A 56 6.73 -7.47 -3.10
C ILE A 56 5.77 -6.69 -4.01
N ILE A 57 6.26 -5.65 -4.70
CA ILE A 57 5.45 -4.82 -5.60
C ILE A 57 4.89 -5.66 -6.77
N ASP A 58 5.70 -6.54 -7.35
CA ASP A 58 5.26 -7.44 -8.43
C ASP A 58 4.13 -8.39 -7.96
N GLN A 59 4.23 -8.92 -6.73
CA GLN A 59 3.18 -9.74 -6.12
C GLN A 59 1.88 -8.95 -5.93
N VAL A 60 1.97 -7.72 -5.40
CA VAL A 60 0.81 -6.82 -5.25
C VAL A 60 0.15 -6.57 -6.59
N ARG A 61 0.92 -6.21 -7.63
CA ARG A 61 0.40 -5.92 -8.97
C ARG A 61 -0.25 -7.15 -9.62
N SER A 62 0.39 -8.31 -9.48
CA SER A 62 -0.15 -9.56 -10.03
C SER A 62 -1.50 -9.90 -9.38
N LYS A 63 -1.59 -9.81 -8.05
CA LYS A 63 -2.84 -10.11 -7.33
C LYS A 63 -3.91 -9.05 -7.55
N ALA A 64 -3.54 -7.77 -7.66
CA ALA A 64 -4.44 -6.67 -8.01
C ALA A 64 -5.12 -6.92 -9.37
N THR A 65 -4.34 -7.37 -10.36
CA THR A 65 -4.83 -7.74 -11.69
C THR A 65 -5.81 -8.91 -11.62
N GLU A 66 -5.49 -9.95 -10.86
CA GLU A 66 -6.35 -11.13 -10.66
C GLU A 66 -7.70 -10.75 -10.02
N LEU A 67 -7.69 -9.84 -9.05
CA LEU A 67 -8.88 -9.39 -8.32
C LEU A 67 -9.60 -8.21 -8.97
N ASN A 68 -9.09 -7.66 -10.08
CA ASN A 68 -9.64 -6.50 -10.78
C ASN A 68 -9.88 -5.26 -9.88
N VAL A 69 -8.91 -5.01 -8.99
CA VAL A 69 -8.85 -3.87 -8.06
C VAL A 69 -7.48 -3.21 -8.16
N PRO A 70 -7.31 -1.93 -7.77
CA PRO A 70 -6.02 -1.24 -7.83
C PRO A 70 -4.96 -1.85 -6.92
N SER A 71 -3.70 -1.74 -7.36
CA SER A 71 -2.48 -2.00 -6.60
C SER A 71 -2.04 -0.76 -5.81
N VAL A 72 -1.77 -0.93 -4.51
CA VAL A 72 -1.45 0.18 -3.60
C VAL A 72 -0.16 -0.09 -2.84
N VAL A 73 0.76 0.88 -2.85
CA VAL A 73 1.90 0.91 -1.94
C VAL A 73 1.69 1.99 -0.89
N VAL A 74 1.69 1.61 0.38
CA VAL A 74 1.60 2.54 1.50
C VAL A 74 2.99 2.79 2.08
N ILE A 75 3.35 4.07 2.17
CA ILE A 75 4.58 4.56 2.79
C ILE A 75 4.26 5.59 3.87
N PHE A 76 5.26 5.88 4.70
CA PHE A 76 5.15 6.82 5.81
C PHE A 76 6.13 7.98 5.68
N GLU A 77 5.69 9.19 6.00
CA GLU A 77 6.55 10.37 6.12
C GLU A 77 6.23 11.20 7.39
N PRO A 78 7.22 11.57 8.23
CA PRO A 78 8.60 11.06 8.20
C PRO A 78 8.64 9.54 8.35
N GLN A 79 9.77 8.91 8.02
CA GLN A 79 9.89 7.46 8.21
C GLN A 79 9.78 7.14 9.71
N PRO A 80 9.20 6.00 10.13
CA PRO A 80 9.06 5.67 11.56
C PRO A 80 10.39 5.79 12.31
N ARG A 81 11.49 5.32 11.72
CA ARG A 81 12.83 5.46 12.31
C ARG A 81 13.24 6.91 12.52
N GLU A 82 12.98 7.79 11.56
CA GLU A 82 13.26 9.23 11.67
C GLU A 82 12.39 9.89 12.72
N PHE A 83 11.13 9.49 12.82
CA PHE A 83 10.23 9.97 13.86
C PHE A 83 10.75 9.62 15.26
N PHE A 84 11.18 8.36 15.48
CA PHE A 84 11.66 7.92 16.79
C PHE A 84 13.07 8.39 17.13
N GLN A 85 13.98 8.49 16.16
CA GLN A 85 15.41 8.74 16.39
C GLN A 85 15.81 10.20 16.11
N GLY A 86 14.93 10.99 15.47
CA GLY A 86 15.20 12.38 15.14
C GLY A 86 16.52 12.52 14.37
N LYS A 87 17.46 13.30 14.93
CA LYS A 87 18.76 13.58 14.30
C LYS A 87 19.71 12.38 14.26
N GLU A 88 19.48 11.36 15.08
CA GLU A 88 20.30 10.15 15.13
C GLU A 88 19.85 9.09 14.10
N ALA A 89 18.76 9.35 13.36
CA ALA A 89 18.31 8.44 12.33
C ALA A 89 19.36 8.31 11.21
N PRO A 90 19.62 7.10 10.69
CA PRO A 90 20.51 6.95 9.55
C PRO A 90 20.03 7.77 8.33
N PRO A 91 20.96 8.20 7.47
CA PRO A 91 20.58 8.88 6.24
C PRO A 91 19.72 7.95 5.37
N ARG A 92 18.72 8.53 4.71
CA ARG A 92 17.93 7.83 3.70
C ARG A 92 18.82 7.35 2.56
N LEU A 93 18.53 6.18 2.01
CA LEU A 93 19.10 5.76 0.73
C LEU A 93 18.52 6.62 -0.40
N MET A 94 17.26 7.04 -0.27
CA MET A 94 16.56 7.80 -1.30
C MET A 94 15.71 8.93 -0.69
N PRO A 95 15.79 10.18 -1.21
CA PRO A 95 14.89 11.26 -0.82
C PRO A 95 13.43 10.89 -1.14
N PHE A 96 12.47 11.45 -0.37
CA PHE A 96 11.04 11.14 -0.53
C PHE A 96 10.56 11.24 -1.99
N ARG A 97 10.90 12.35 -2.66
CA ARG A 97 10.46 12.59 -4.04
C ARG A 97 10.93 11.48 -4.99
N GLN A 98 12.21 11.11 -4.89
CA GLN A 98 12.78 10.07 -5.73
C GLN A 98 12.20 8.69 -5.37
N LYS A 99 11.94 8.42 -4.08
CA LYS A 99 11.26 7.19 -3.62
C LYS A 99 9.85 7.09 -4.21
N PHE A 100 9.10 8.19 -4.17
CA PHE A 100 7.75 8.26 -4.74
C PHE A 100 7.75 8.03 -6.25
N GLU A 101 8.65 8.69 -6.99
CA GLU A 101 8.80 8.51 -8.44
C GLU A 101 9.26 7.07 -8.78
N ALA A 102 10.18 6.49 -8.01
CA ALA A 102 10.64 5.12 -8.20
C ALA A 102 9.53 4.10 -7.96
N LEU A 103 8.72 4.26 -6.91
CA LEU A 103 7.58 3.39 -6.64
C LEU A 103 6.55 3.43 -7.77
N LEU A 104 6.21 4.62 -8.28
CA LEU A 104 5.33 4.75 -9.44
C LEU A 104 5.93 4.09 -10.70
N ALA A 105 7.24 4.18 -10.88
CA ALA A 105 7.93 3.55 -12.01
C ALA A 105 7.91 2.01 -11.98
N GLU A 106 7.69 1.38 -10.81
CA GLU A 106 7.45 -0.07 -10.71
C GLU A 106 6.02 -0.47 -11.16
N GLY A 107 5.18 0.51 -11.55
CA GLY A 107 3.89 0.27 -12.21
C GLY A 107 2.71 0.02 -11.27
N VAL A 108 2.80 0.47 -10.01
CA VAL A 108 1.67 0.45 -9.08
C VAL A 108 0.68 1.57 -9.40
N ASP A 109 -0.61 1.32 -9.14
CA ASP A 109 -1.68 2.28 -9.47
C ASP A 109 -1.68 3.48 -8.52
N VAL A 110 -1.42 3.22 -7.23
CA VAL A 110 -1.45 4.24 -6.17
C VAL A 110 -0.26 4.09 -5.23
N VAL A 111 0.43 5.21 -4.98
CA VAL A 111 1.35 5.34 -3.85
C VAL A 111 0.70 6.24 -2.81
N LEU A 112 0.32 5.66 -1.67
CA LEU A 112 -0.28 6.36 -0.56
C LEU A 112 0.78 6.71 0.48
N CYS A 113 0.95 8.01 0.73
CA CYS A 113 1.82 8.48 1.80
C CYS A 113 0.98 8.87 3.02
N ILE A 114 1.16 8.14 4.13
CA ILE A 114 0.52 8.44 5.42
C ILE A 114 1.49 9.26 6.26
N GLN A 115 0.99 10.34 6.86
CA GLN A 115 1.80 11.09 7.81
C GLN A 115 2.04 10.27 9.08
N PHE A 116 3.30 10.02 9.42
CA PHE A 116 3.65 9.36 10.68
C PHE A 116 3.75 10.40 11.79
N ASN A 117 2.83 10.36 12.74
CA ASN A 117 2.75 11.31 13.85
C ASN A 117 2.38 10.58 15.16
N GLU A 118 2.30 11.32 16.27
CA GLU A 118 1.96 10.75 17.59
C GLU A 118 0.64 9.98 17.59
N ARG A 119 -0.37 10.48 16.87
CA ARG A 119 -1.65 9.79 16.73
C ARG A 119 -1.47 8.46 15.99
N PHE A 120 -0.75 8.43 14.89
CA PHE A 120 -0.54 7.19 14.13
C PHE A 120 0.28 6.18 14.91
N ARG A 121 1.34 6.64 15.60
CA ARG A 121 2.16 5.83 16.50
C ARG A 121 1.34 5.14 17.60
N SER A 122 0.27 5.80 18.08
CA SER A 122 -0.54 5.30 19.19
C SER A 122 -1.61 4.28 18.78
N TYR A 123 -1.76 3.97 17.47
CA TYR A 123 -2.74 2.99 17.03
C TYR A 123 -2.39 1.62 17.60
N SER A 124 -3.35 0.94 18.23
CA SER A 124 -3.17 -0.47 18.51
C SER A 124 -3.05 -1.26 17.20
N ALA A 125 -2.58 -2.51 17.28
CA ALA A 125 -2.53 -3.37 16.10
C ALA A 125 -3.94 -3.56 15.47
N MET A 126 -4.98 -3.70 16.31
CA MET A 126 -6.35 -3.82 15.85
C MET A 126 -6.88 -2.51 15.26
N ASP A 127 -6.61 -1.36 15.87
CA ASP A 127 -7.02 -0.06 15.29
C ASP A 127 -6.36 0.15 13.93
N PHE A 128 -5.11 -0.28 13.76
CA PHE A 128 -4.44 -0.24 12.47
C PHE A 128 -5.17 -1.11 11.44
N ILE A 129 -5.54 -2.34 11.79
CA ILE A 129 -6.26 -3.23 10.88
C ILE A 129 -7.63 -2.64 10.53
N GLU A 130 -8.44 -2.27 11.52
CA GLU A 130 -9.80 -1.79 11.31
C GLU A 130 -9.85 -0.45 10.58
N GLU A 131 -9.11 0.55 11.04
CA GLU A 131 -9.22 1.92 10.53
C GLU A 131 -8.42 2.13 9.24
N ILE A 132 -7.26 1.49 9.11
CA ILE A 132 -6.36 1.70 7.96
C ILE A 132 -6.66 0.68 6.88
N LEU A 133 -6.57 -0.62 7.20
CA LEU A 133 -6.66 -1.67 6.18
C LEU A 133 -8.10 -1.88 5.71
N ILE A 134 -9.04 -2.03 6.65
CA ILE A 134 -10.43 -2.38 6.33
C ILE A 134 -11.22 -1.12 5.94
N ARG A 135 -11.42 -0.18 6.87
CA ARG A 135 -12.28 1.01 6.64
C ARG A 135 -11.63 2.04 5.73
N GLY A 136 -10.31 2.24 5.87
CA GLY A 136 -9.57 3.22 5.09
C GLY A 136 -9.39 2.79 3.65
N LEU A 137 -8.77 1.63 3.45
CA LEU A 137 -8.32 1.15 2.13
C LEU A 137 -9.23 0.11 1.48
N GLY A 138 -10.02 -0.63 2.27
CA GLY A 138 -10.80 -1.77 1.75
C GLY A 138 -9.89 -2.86 1.19
N VAL A 139 -8.85 -3.22 1.93
CA VAL A 139 -7.86 -4.21 1.48
C VAL A 139 -8.52 -5.58 1.32
N HIS A 140 -8.46 -6.14 0.11
CA HIS A 140 -8.85 -7.53 -0.19
C HIS A 140 -7.70 -8.51 -0.07
N HIS A 141 -6.47 -8.02 -0.26
CA HIS A 141 -5.26 -8.82 -0.11
C HIS A 141 -4.09 -7.93 0.29
N LEU A 142 -3.34 -8.36 1.29
CA LEU A 142 -2.19 -7.64 1.82
C LEU A 142 -0.92 -8.45 1.58
N VAL A 143 0.08 -7.86 0.92
CA VAL A 143 1.40 -8.47 0.74
C VAL A 143 2.39 -7.74 1.64
N VAL A 144 3.05 -8.47 2.53
CA VAL A 144 4.05 -7.94 3.47
C VAL A 144 5.32 -8.79 3.42
N GLY A 145 6.44 -8.20 3.81
CA GLY A 145 7.67 -8.95 4.02
C GLY A 145 7.67 -9.67 5.38
N ASP A 146 8.54 -10.68 5.52
CA ASP A 146 8.59 -11.57 6.68
C ASP A 146 8.77 -10.84 8.03
N ASP A 147 9.49 -9.71 8.04
CA ASP A 147 9.76 -8.92 9.25
C ASP A 147 8.75 -7.77 9.49
N PHE A 148 7.58 -7.81 8.81
CA PHE A 148 6.58 -6.75 8.94
C PHE A 148 6.01 -6.69 10.35
N ARG A 149 6.05 -5.49 10.93
CA ARG A 149 5.50 -5.18 12.24
C ARG A 149 4.74 -3.86 12.18
N PHE A 150 3.62 -3.78 12.89
CA PHE A 150 2.75 -2.61 12.89
C PHE A 150 2.07 -2.42 14.25
N GLY A 151 1.31 -1.34 14.38
CA GLY A 151 0.69 -0.94 15.64
C GLY A 151 1.70 -0.43 16.68
N CYS A 152 1.16 0.04 17.79
CA CYS A 152 1.90 0.57 18.92
C CYS A 152 2.90 -0.47 19.42
N ASP A 153 4.12 -0.02 19.70
CA ASP A 153 5.24 -0.85 20.14
C ASP A 153 5.49 -2.11 19.30
N ARG A 154 5.13 -2.06 18.00
CA ARG A 154 5.32 -3.18 17.05
C ARG A 154 4.58 -4.45 17.47
N ALA A 155 3.47 -4.30 18.19
CA ALA A 155 2.69 -5.41 18.74
C ALA A 155 2.00 -6.27 17.67
N GLY A 156 1.71 -5.72 16.48
CA GLY A 156 1.13 -6.45 15.37
C GLY A 156 2.19 -7.11 14.48
N ASP A 157 1.87 -8.30 13.96
CA ASP A 157 2.70 -9.06 13.03
C ASP A 157 1.89 -9.88 12.02
N PHE A 158 2.59 -10.67 11.22
CA PHE A 158 1.99 -11.53 10.20
C PHE A 158 0.95 -12.50 10.78
N ASN A 159 1.21 -13.12 11.93
CA ASN A 159 0.30 -14.08 12.53
C ASN A 159 -1.02 -13.41 12.94
N LEU A 160 -0.94 -12.19 13.48
CA LEU A 160 -2.15 -11.42 13.78
C LEU A 160 -2.94 -11.08 12.51
N LEU A 161 -2.26 -10.72 11.41
CA LEU A 161 -2.93 -10.45 10.13
C LEU A 161 -3.62 -11.69 9.57
N GLU A 162 -2.98 -12.86 9.66
CA GLU A 162 -3.55 -14.13 9.23
C GLU A 162 -4.80 -14.49 10.05
N GLN A 163 -4.72 -14.38 11.38
CA GLN A 163 -5.84 -14.65 12.28
C GLN A 163 -7.06 -13.77 11.98
N VAL A 164 -6.86 -12.46 11.82
CA VAL A 164 -7.95 -11.52 11.55
C VAL A 164 -8.46 -11.62 10.11
N GLY A 165 -7.62 -12.05 9.17
CA GLY A 165 -8.00 -12.23 7.77
C GLY A 165 -8.85 -13.48 7.49
N ASP A 166 -8.81 -14.46 8.39
CA ASP A 166 -9.59 -15.70 8.32
C ASP A 166 -11.00 -15.59 8.93
N GLU A 167 -11.30 -14.50 9.64
CA GLU A 167 -12.61 -14.19 10.25
C GLU A 167 -13.58 -13.48 9.29
#